data_AF-A0A194X5G2-F1
#
_entry.id   AF-A0A194X5G2-F1
#
_cell.length_a   1.000
_cell.length_b   1.000
_cell.length_c   1.000
_cell.angle_alpha   90.00
_cell.angle_beta   90.00
_cell.angle_gamma   90.00
#
_symmetry.space_group_name_H-M   'P 1'
#
loop_
_entity.id
_entity.type
_entity.pdbx_description
1 polymer ?
#
loop_
_entity_poly.entity_id
_entity_poly.type
_entity_poly.pdbx_seq_one_letter_code
_entity_poly.pdbx_strand_id
1 'polypeptide(L)'
;MEDGNSAYGHKTTSNICATWRTSMGITLFPHPAVSPDMNPIEKCWRRIKQALYRRLRQPTTEVQMVVAVLEEWDKIPQEWINGLIEQQDFWVHDLIKRCGWSTAN
;
A
#
# COMPACT_ATOMS: atom_id res chain seq x y z
N MET A 1 -4.25 7.38 3.81
CA MET A 1 -2.79 7.46 3.65
C MET A 1 -2.51 7.33 2.17
N GLU A 2 -1.79 8.28 1.58
CA GLU A 2 -1.37 8.27 0.18
C GLU A 2 0.14 8.57 0.16
N ASP A 3 0.88 8.08 -0.84
CA ASP A 3 2.31 8.36 -0.94
C ASP A 3 2.58 9.82 -1.40
N GLY A 4 3.83 10.27 -1.36
CA GLY A 4 4.19 11.66 -1.66
C GLY A 4 4.16 12.07 -3.14
N ASN A 5 3.57 11.28 -4.05
CA ASN A 5 3.54 11.57 -5.48
C ASN A 5 2.86 12.92 -5.79
N SER A 6 3.46 13.70 -6.70
CA SER A 6 3.00 15.04 -7.07
C SER A 6 1.61 15.05 -7.71
N ALA A 7 1.22 13.96 -8.36
CA ALA A 7 -0.12 13.80 -8.93
C ALA A 7 -1.22 13.93 -7.88
N TYR A 8 -0.96 13.50 -6.64
CA TYR A 8 -1.91 13.61 -5.53
C TYR A 8 -2.09 15.05 -5.03
N GLY A 9 -1.28 16.01 -5.47
CA GLY A 9 -1.55 17.43 -5.20
C GLY A 9 -1.21 17.88 -3.78
N HIS A 10 -0.35 17.16 -3.04
CA HIS A 10 0.05 17.56 -1.68
C HIS A 10 0.79 18.89 -1.59
N LYS A 11 1.24 19.45 -2.73
CA LYS A 11 2.02 20.69 -2.80
C LYS A 11 1.20 21.93 -3.17
N THR A 12 -0.06 21.76 -3.61
CA THR A 12 -0.91 22.88 -4.04
C THR A 12 -2.38 22.65 -3.69
N THR A 13 -3.03 23.66 -3.11
CA THR A 13 -4.47 23.64 -2.77
C THR A 13 -5.38 23.79 -3.99
N SER A 14 -4.83 24.18 -5.14
CA SER A 14 -5.54 24.29 -6.43
C SER A 14 -5.55 23.00 -7.24
N ASN A 15 -4.87 21.94 -6.79
CA ASN A 15 -4.90 20.65 -7.47
C ASN A 15 -6.31 20.01 -7.38
N ILE A 16 -6.81 19.49 -8.51
CA ILE A 16 -8.14 18.87 -8.64
C ILE A 16 -8.35 17.72 -7.65
N CYS A 17 -7.33 16.90 -7.40
CA CYS A 17 -7.40 15.82 -6.41
C CYS A 17 -7.50 16.37 -4.98
N ALA A 18 -6.80 17.48 -4.68
CA ALA A 18 -6.86 18.13 -3.36
C ALA A 18 -8.23 18.79 -3.10
N THR A 19 -8.78 19.49 -4.09
CA THR A 19 -10.10 20.11 -3.99
C THR A 19 -11.21 19.06 -3.88
N TRP A 20 -11.13 17.98 -4.66
CA TRP A 20 -12.10 16.88 -4.61
C TRP A 20 -12.08 16.13 -3.28
N ARG A 21 -10.90 15.79 -2.73
CA ARG A 21 -10.83 15.15 -1.40
C ARG A 21 -11.43 16.03 -0.32
N THR A 22 -11.17 17.34 -0.38
CA THR A 22 -11.73 18.32 0.57
C THR A 22 -13.26 18.40 0.46
N SER A 23 -13.82 18.42 -0.75
CA SER A 23 -15.28 18.45 -0.93
C SER A 23 -15.97 17.16 -0.49
N MET A 24 -15.27 16.02 -0.53
CA MET A 24 -15.74 14.73 -0.02
C MET A 24 -15.50 14.54 1.48
N GLY A 25 -14.90 15.51 2.18
CA GLY A 25 -14.60 15.41 3.62
C GLY A 25 -13.53 14.36 3.97
N ILE A 26 -12.70 13.96 3.01
CA ILE A 26 -11.67 12.94 3.19
C ILE A 26 -10.46 13.56 3.88
N THR A 27 -10.15 13.10 5.10
CA THR A 27 -8.96 13.54 5.85
C THR A 27 -7.77 12.65 5.51
N LEU A 28 -6.64 13.26 5.14
CA LEU A 28 -5.40 12.53 4.86
C LEU A 28 -4.65 12.24 6.16
N PHE A 29 -4.30 10.97 6.34
CA PHE A 29 -3.37 10.55 7.39
C PHE A 29 -1.93 10.97 7.03
N PRO A 30 -1.17 11.62 7.95
CA PRO A 30 0.22 11.99 7.70
C PRO A 30 1.09 10.76 7.46
N HIS A 31 1.80 10.73 6.33
CA HIS A 31 2.69 9.62 5.99
C HIS A 31 4.11 10.16 5.74
N PRO A 32 5.15 9.56 6.35
CA PRO A 32 6.52 9.95 6.08
C PRO A 32 6.90 9.68 4.62
N ALA A 33 7.68 10.58 4.04
CA ALA A 33 8.19 10.40 2.70
C ALA A 33 9.16 9.21 2.64
N VAL A 34 9.13 8.45 1.55
CA VAL A 34 10.06 7.33 1.29
C VAL A 34 9.94 6.19 2.34
N SER A 35 8.73 5.95 2.86
CA SER A 35 8.45 4.86 3.83
C SER A 35 7.45 3.83 3.30
N PRO A 36 7.79 3.09 2.22
CA PRO A 36 6.91 2.05 1.68
C PRO A 36 6.67 0.91 2.68
N ASP A 37 7.59 0.69 3.62
CA ASP A 37 7.46 -0.25 4.74
C ASP A 37 6.32 0.09 5.70
N MET A 38 5.92 1.36 5.76
CA MET A 38 4.78 1.83 6.56
C MET A 38 3.44 1.80 5.83
N ASN A 39 3.41 1.41 4.56
CA ASN A 39 2.19 1.33 3.78
C ASN A 39 1.67 -0.12 3.73
N PRO A 40 0.54 -0.45 4.38
CA PRO A 40 0.01 -1.83 4.40
C PRO A 40 -0.20 -2.45 3.02
N ILE A 41 -0.49 -1.64 2.00
CA ILE A 41 -0.72 -2.14 0.63
C ILE A 41 0.54 -2.77 0.03
N GLU A 42 1.73 -2.31 0.41
CA GLU A 42 3.00 -2.90 -0.07
C GLU A 42 3.17 -4.34 0.42
N LYS A 43 2.68 -4.63 1.63
CA LYS A 43 2.65 -6.00 2.17
C LYS A 43 1.66 -6.88 1.40
N CYS A 44 0.50 -6.33 0.99
CA CYS A 44 -0.44 -7.02 0.09
C CYS A 44 0.20 -7.33 -1.26
N TRP A 45 0.84 -6.34 -1.91
CA TRP A 45 1.52 -6.53 -3.19
C TRP A 45 2.64 -7.56 -3.12
N ARG A 46 3.43 -7.57 -2.04
CA ARG A 46 4.45 -8.59 -1.83
C ARG A 46 3.84 -9.99 -1.73
N ARG A 47 2.74 -10.15 -0.99
CA ARG A 47 2.02 -11.43 -0.87
C ARG A 47 1.56 -11.93 -2.24
N ILE A 48 0.96 -11.05 -3.05
CA ILE A 48 0.50 -11.37 -4.41
C ILE A 48 1.67 -11.81 -5.29
N LYS A 49 2.76 -11.04 -5.31
CA LYS A 49 3.97 -11.41 -6.08
C LYS A 49 4.50 -12.79 -5.67
N GLN A 50 4.61 -13.05 -4.37
CA GLN A 50 5.06 -14.36 -3.87
C GLN A 50 4.12 -15.49 -4.28
N ALA A 51 2.81 -15.27 -4.25
CA ALA A 51 1.82 -16.26 -4.69
C ALA A 51 1.93 -16.52 -6.20
N LEU A 52 2.03 -15.47 -7.02
CA LEU A 52 2.26 -15.56 -8.46
C LEU A 52 3.51 -16.38 -8.80
N TYR A 53 4.65 -16.09 -8.14
CA TYR A 53 5.90 -16.85 -8.33
C TYR A 53 5.76 -18.34 -7.99
N ARG A 54 4.85 -18.71 -7.10
CA ARG A 54 4.61 -20.10 -6.68
C ARG A 54 3.55 -20.81 -7.51
N ARG A 55 2.89 -20.13 -8.46
CA ARG A 55 1.88 -20.76 -9.33
C ARG A 55 2.54 -21.83 -10.19
N LEU A 56 1.90 -22.99 -10.26
CA LEU A 56 2.35 -24.11 -11.09
C LEU A 56 2.41 -23.73 -12.58
N ARG A 57 1.45 -22.90 -13.03
CA ARG A 57 1.39 -22.36 -14.38
C ARG A 57 1.59 -20.85 -14.30
N GLN A 58 2.66 -20.37 -14.92
CA GLN A 58 2.95 -18.95 -15.00
C GLN A 58 2.12 -18.32 -16.13
N PRO A 59 1.52 -17.14 -15.91
CA PRO A 59 0.85 -16.40 -16.98
C PRO A 59 1.86 -15.97 -18.05
N THR A 60 1.54 -16.20 -19.32
CA THR A 60 2.41 -15.85 -20.46
C THR A 60 1.88 -14.67 -21.28
N THR A 61 0.66 -14.22 -20.98
CA THR A 61 0.04 -13.04 -21.60
C THR A 61 -0.40 -12.03 -20.55
N GLU A 62 -0.55 -10.78 -20.97
CA GLU A 62 -1.07 -9.71 -20.09
C GLU A 62 -2.46 -10.05 -19.53
N VAL A 63 -3.35 -10.58 -20.37
CA VAL A 63 -4.70 -10.98 -19.93
C VAL A 63 -4.63 -12.08 -18.86
N GLN A 64 -3.76 -13.08 -19.04
CA GLN A 64 -3.57 -14.12 -18.02
C GLN A 64 -2.95 -13.55 -16.75
N MET A 65 -2.05 -12.57 -16.86
CA MET A 65 -1.45 -11.89 -15.70
C MET A 65 -2.51 -11.13 -14.91
N VAL A 66 -3.39 -10.38 -15.57
CA VAL A 66 -4.50 -9.66 -14.92
C VAL A 66 -5.39 -10.63 -14.15
N VAL A 67 -5.81 -11.73 -14.80
CA VAL A 67 -6.63 -12.76 -14.14
C VAL A 67 -5.89 -13.35 -12.94
N ALA A 68 -4.61 -13.71 -13.10
CA ALA A 68 -3.83 -14.30 -12.04
C ALA A 68 -3.66 -13.35 -10.84
N VAL A 69 -3.46 -12.05 -11.07
CA VAL A 69 -3.36 -11.04 -10.01
C VAL A 69 -4.68 -10.91 -9.25
N LEU A 70 -5.82 -10.84 -9.96
CA LEU A 70 -7.14 -10.74 -9.34
C LEU A 70 -7.46 -11.99 -8.48
N GLU A 71 -7.15 -13.18 -8.99
CA GLU A 71 -7.33 -14.42 -8.22
C GLU A 71 -6.47 -14.47 -6.96
N GLU A 72 -5.23 -13.98 -7.00
CA GLU A 72 -4.38 -13.94 -5.80
C GLU A 72 -4.79 -12.81 -4.84
N TRP A 73 -5.35 -11.72 -5.35
CA TRP A 73 -5.94 -10.64 -4.55
C TRP A 73 -7.16 -11.15 -3.76
N ASP A 74 -8.08 -11.85 -4.42
CA ASP A 74 -9.31 -12.37 -3.80
C ASP A 74 -9.03 -13.42 -2.70
N LYS A 75 -7.85 -14.04 -2.71
CA LYS A 75 -7.41 -14.99 -1.67
C LYS A 75 -6.85 -14.31 -0.42
N ILE A 76 -6.68 -12.99 -0.40
CA ILE A 76 -6.17 -12.29 0.79
C ILE A 76 -7.31 -12.16 1.79
N PRO A 77 -7.21 -12.78 2.99
CA PRO A 77 -8.27 -12.66 3.98
C PRO A 77 -8.38 -11.23 4.49
N GLN A 78 -9.62 -10.75 4.66
CA GLN A 78 -9.85 -9.40 5.20
C GLN A 78 -9.28 -9.27 6.62
N GLU A 79 -9.34 -10.32 7.43
CA GLU A 79 -8.78 -10.36 8.78
C GLU A 79 -7.26 -10.16 8.77
N TRP A 80 -6.57 -10.65 7.74
CA TRP A 80 -5.14 -10.44 7.59
C TRP A 80 -4.83 -8.97 7.27
N ILE A 81 -5.62 -8.34 6.39
CA ILE A 81 -5.50 -6.91 6.08
C ILE A 81 -5.78 -6.06 7.33
N ASN A 82 -6.83 -6.39 8.08
CA ASN A 82 -7.16 -5.71 9.33
C ASN A 82 -6.03 -5.82 10.34
N GLY A 83 -5.43 -7.00 10.49
CA GLY A 83 -4.25 -7.19 11.35
C GLY A 83 -3.04 -6.34 10.94
N LEU A 84 -2.82 -6.12 9.63
CA LEU A 84 -1.78 -5.20 9.17
C LEU A 84 -2.04 -3.75 9.57
N ILE A 85 -3.30 -3.33 9.50
CA ILE A 85 -3.74 -1.97 9.88
C ILE A 85 -3.60 -1.78 11.40
N GLU A 86 -4.07 -2.74 12.20
CA GLU A 86 -3.97 -2.70 13.66
C GLU A 86 -2.52 -2.69 14.14
N GLN A 87 -1.63 -3.39 13.44
CA GLN A 87 -0.20 -3.42 13.77
C GLN A 87 0.54 -2.16 13.33
N GLN A 88 -0.09 -1.20 12.64
CA GLN A 88 0.57 0.00 12.12
C GLN A 88 1.33 0.78 13.21
N ASP A 89 0.80 0.83 14.43
CA ASP A 89 1.45 1.46 15.59
C ASP A 89 2.78 0.78 15.95
N PHE A 90 2.84 -0.55 15.87
CA PHE A 90 4.08 -1.29 16.10
C PHE A 90 5.17 -0.91 15.09
N TRP A 91 4.81 -0.79 13.80
CA TRP A 91 5.75 -0.41 12.73
C TRP A 91 6.23 1.04 12.88
N VAL A 92 5.36 1.96 13.31
CA VAL A 92 5.73 3.34 13.65
C VAL A 92 6.77 3.35 14.78
N HIS A 93 6.54 2.56 15.83
CA HIS A 93 7.49 2.46 16.94
C HIS A 93 8.84 1.85 16.52
N ASP A 94 8.85 0.84 15.64
CA ASP A 94 10.10 0.28 15.11
C ASP A 94 10.85 1.30 14.24
N LEU A 95 10.15 2.07 13.40
CA LEU A 95 10.77 3.14 12.62
C LEU A 95 11.41 4.21 13.51
N ILE A 96 10.72 4.62 14.58
CA ILE A 96 11.25 5.59 15.57
C ILE A 96 12.51 5.03 16.24
N LYS A 97 12.49 3.77 16.68
CA LYS A 97 13.67 3.10 17.27
C LYS A 97 14.84 3.02 16.30
N ARG A 98 14.54 2.86 15.01
CA ARG A 98 15.52 2.86 13.92
C ARG A 98 15.89 4.26 13.45
N CYS A 99 15.48 5.33 14.12
CA CYS A 99 15.79 6.72 13.73
C CYS A 99 15.43 7.04 12.25
N GLY A 100 14.35 6.45 11.73
CA GLY A 100 13.92 6.65 10.34
C GLY A 100 14.59 5.74 9.31
N TRP A 101 15.49 4.83 9.72
CA TRP A 101 16.03 3.79 8.84
C TRP A 101 14.99 2.70 8.55
N SER A 102 15.17 1.99 7.41
CA SER A 102 14.21 0.98 6.94
C SER A 102 13.90 -0.10 7.98
N THR A 103 12.61 -0.41 8.11
CA THR A 103 12.14 -1.53 8.95
C THR A 103 12.19 -2.83 8.14
N ALA A 104 12.31 -3.97 8.84
CA ALA A 104 12.28 -5.27 8.17
C ALA A 104 10.84 -5.53 7.68
N ASN A 105 10.67 -5.53 6.37
CA ASN A 105 9.34 -5.68 5.78
C ASN A 105 8.83 -7.11 5.87
#